data_AF-A0A964HIU6-F1
#
_entry.id   AF-A0A964HIU6-F1
#
_cell.length_a   1.000
_cell.length_b   1.000
_cell.length_c   1.000
_cell.angle_alpha   90.00
_cell.angle_beta   90.00
_cell.angle_gamma   90.00
#
_symmetry.space_group_name_H-M   'P 1'
#
loop_
_entity.id
_entity.type
_entity.pdbx_description
1 polymer ?
#
loop_
_entity_poly.entity_id
_entity_poly.type
_entity_poly.pdbx_seq_one_letter_code
_entity_poly.pdbx_strand_id
1 'polypeptide(L)'
;MPEYLSPGVYVEEIDRGPKPIEGVGTAMAAFVGFTEKAEMQRKINGEVVVEDLLNKPQLVTNWTQFSERFGGFVPGTYLPQAVYGYFMNGGSRCYVVSVRTFPKAETTLVNGQGKPALLARARLAGTEAMKMRVRIQDVPQLPAKKESKGDKEDGGEKAAPVTPLAPFTLTVERQKTDGGWLELESLRGVELHPTKSDGRVVTKVAYKNNVLPKFITLEVLDET
;
A
#
# COMPACT_ATOMS: atom_id res chain seq x y z
N MET A 1 -18.83 -59.40 -23.29
CA MET A 1 -19.91 -58.43 -23.58
C MET A 1 -21.20 -59.23 -23.57
N PRO A 2 -22.20 -58.87 -22.74
CA PRO A 2 -23.50 -59.52 -22.80
C PRO A 2 -24.17 -59.22 -24.14
N GLU A 3 -24.73 -60.25 -24.78
CA GLU A 3 -25.38 -60.14 -26.08
C GLU A 3 -26.89 -60.25 -25.86
N TYR A 4 -27.60 -59.12 -26.04
CA TYR A 4 -29.02 -59.01 -25.74
C TYR A 4 -29.85 -59.40 -26.97
N LEU A 5 -30.40 -60.62 -26.95
CA LEU A 5 -31.05 -61.26 -28.11
C LEU A 5 -32.52 -60.87 -28.32
N SER A 6 -33.06 -59.90 -27.56
CA SER A 6 -34.42 -59.41 -27.78
C SER A 6 -34.57 -57.93 -27.40
N PRO A 7 -35.35 -57.15 -28.17
CA PRO A 7 -35.55 -55.73 -27.90
C PRO A 7 -36.27 -55.54 -26.57
N GLY A 8 -35.62 -54.86 -25.63
CA GLY A 8 -36.10 -54.62 -24.27
C GLY A 8 -35.19 -53.66 -23.52
N VAL A 9 -35.62 -53.21 -22.33
CA VAL A 9 -34.79 -52.39 -21.44
C VAL A 9 -34.03 -53.32 -20.50
N TYR A 10 -32.71 -53.30 -20.57
CA TYR A 10 -31.83 -54.06 -19.69
C TYR A 10 -31.12 -53.09 -18.75
N VAL A 11 -31.20 -53.37 -17.45
CA VAL A 11 -30.47 -52.62 -16.42
C VAL A 11 -29.24 -53.43 -16.06
N GLU A 12 -28.07 -52.85 -16.26
CA GLU A 12 -26.80 -53.41 -15.81
C GLU A 12 -26.35 -52.66 -14.56
N GLU A 13 -26.40 -53.33 -13.41
CA GLU A 13 -25.87 -52.79 -12.16
C GLU A 13 -24.36 -53.03 -12.11
N ILE A 14 -23.61 -51.98 -12.44
CA ILE A 14 -22.16 -51.97 -12.22
C ILE A 14 -21.93 -51.66 -10.74
N ASP A 15 -21.54 -52.66 -9.95
CA ASP A 15 -21.13 -52.46 -8.57
C ASP A 15 -19.83 -51.63 -8.56
N ARG A 16 -19.95 -50.35 -8.20
CA ARG A 16 -18.81 -49.41 -8.14
C ARG A 16 -17.98 -49.56 -6.86
N GLY A 17 -18.24 -50.60 -6.06
CA GLY A 17 -17.65 -50.77 -4.74
C GLY A 17 -18.07 -49.65 -3.77
N PRO A 18 -17.70 -49.75 -2.49
CA PRO A 18 -17.93 -48.66 -1.55
C PRO A 18 -17.07 -47.46 -1.98
N LYS A 19 -17.70 -46.33 -2.32
CA LYS A 19 -16.99 -45.06 -2.45
C LYS A 19 -16.30 -44.78 -1.11
N PRO A 20 -14.97 -44.66 -1.06
CA PRO A 20 -14.29 -44.28 0.17
C PRO A 20 -14.86 -42.94 0.65
N ILE A 21 -15.28 -42.88 1.91
CA ILE A 21 -15.67 -41.61 2.53
C ILE A 21 -14.37 -40.86 2.74
N GLU A 22 -14.10 -39.85 1.91
CA GLU A 22 -12.99 -38.95 2.15
C GLU A 22 -13.17 -38.28 3.51
N GLY A 23 -12.14 -38.32 4.35
CA GLY A 23 -12.14 -37.62 5.62
C GLY A 23 -12.26 -36.12 5.38
N VAL A 24 -13.45 -35.56 5.64
CA VAL A 24 -13.66 -34.12 5.60
C VAL A 24 -13.05 -33.51 6.85
N GLY A 25 -12.04 -32.66 6.69
CA GLY A 25 -11.47 -31.90 7.81
C GLY A 25 -12.53 -31.00 8.45
N THR A 26 -12.96 -31.34 9.66
CA THR A 26 -14.03 -30.64 10.42
C THR A 26 -13.53 -29.44 11.21
N ALA A 27 -12.21 -29.32 11.41
CA ALA A 27 -11.60 -28.21 12.13
C ALA A 27 -11.13 -27.11 11.18
N MET A 28 -11.62 -25.90 11.36
CA MET A 28 -11.13 -24.70 10.69
C MET A 28 -10.86 -23.63 11.74
N ALA A 29 -9.58 -23.40 12.03
CA ALA A 29 -9.18 -22.41 13.01
C ALA A 29 -9.48 -20.98 12.51
N ALA A 30 -9.76 -20.08 13.46
CA ALA A 30 -9.82 -18.65 13.21
C ALA A 30 -8.81 -17.95 14.12
N PHE A 31 -7.97 -17.10 13.53
CA PHE A 31 -6.94 -16.34 14.21
C PHE A 31 -7.28 -14.85 14.14
N VAL A 32 -7.26 -14.20 15.30
CA VAL A 32 -7.56 -12.76 15.43
C VAL A 32 -6.42 -12.10 16.17
N GLY A 33 -5.88 -11.01 15.64
CA GLY A 33 -4.79 -10.30 16.30
C GLY A 33 -4.19 -9.17 15.48
N PHE A 34 -3.00 -8.74 15.87
CA PHE A 34 -2.25 -7.69 15.18
C PHE A 34 -1.28 -8.28 14.15
N THR A 35 -1.10 -7.57 13.05
CA THR A 35 -0.22 -8.00 11.94
C THR A 35 0.67 -6.86 11.48
N GLU A 36 1.69 -7.17 10.69
CA GLU A 36 2.58 -6.16 10.12
C GLU A 36 1.81 -5.22 9.17
N LYS A 37 1.04 -5.83 8.27
CA LYS A 37 0.18 -5.18 7.27
C LYS A 37 -1.13 -5.95 7.14
N ALA A 38 -2.09 -5.42 6.40
CA ALA A 38 -3.36 -6.09 6.13
C ALA A 38 -3.86 -5.64 4.76
N GLU A 39 -3.13 -6.00 3.71
CA GLU A 39 -3.39 -5.52 2.35
C GLU A 39 -3.29 -6.69 1.36
N MET A 40 -4.23 -6.78 0.41
CA MET A 40 -4.15 -7.75 -0.68
C MET A 40 -3.98 -7.00 -2.00
N GLN A 41 -2.96 -7.37 -2.76
CA GLN A 41 -2.77 -6.87 -4.11
C GLN A 41 -3.52 -7.76 -5.09
N ARG A 42 -4.48 -7.20 -5.82
CA ARG A 42 -5.17 -7.88 -6.91
C ARG A 42 -4.91 -7.14 -8.22
N LYS A 43 -4.51 -7.88 -9.24
CA LYS A 43 -4.40 -7.35 -10.61
C LYS A 43 -5.76 -7.46 -11.28
N ILE A 44 -6.37 -6.32 -11.60
CA ILE A 44 -7.64 -6.24 -12.34
C ILE A 44 -7.35 -5.44 -13.60
N ASN A 45 -7.60 -6.00 -14.79
CA ASN A 45 -7.38 -5.34 -16.09
C ASN A 45 -5.96 -4.75 -16.28
N GLY A 46 -4.93 -5.38 -15.69
CA GLY A 46 -3.54 -4.92 -15.75
C GLY A 46 -3.17 -3.86 -14.70
N GLU A 47 -4.16 -3.35 -13.93
CA GLU A 47 -3.95 -2.42 -12.83
C GLU A 47 -3.79 -3.16 -11.50
N VAL A 48 -2.81 -2.77 -10.68
CA VAL A 48 -2.60 -3.33 -9.34
C VAL A 48 -3.45 -2.52 -8.36
N VAL A 49 -4.53 -3.13 -7.89
CA VAL A 49 -5.39 -2.56 -6.84
C VAL A 49 -4.97 -3.14 -5.50
N VAL A 50 -4.74 -2.26 -4.53
CA VAL A 50 -4.46 -2.62 -3.14
C VAL A 50 -5.78 -2.59 -2.38
N GLU A 51 -6.24 -3.74 -1.92
CA GLU A 51 -7.43 -3.88 -1.08
C GLU A 51 -7.05 -3.93 0.40
N ASP A 52 -7.70 -3.10 1.21
CA ASP A 52 -7.56 -3.14 2.66
C ASP A 52 -8.32 -4.33 3.26
N LEU A 53 -7.59 -5.15 4.02
CA LEU A 53 -8.08 -6.36 4.71
C LEU A 53 -8.27 -6.14 6.21
N LEU A 54 -8.06 -4.93 6.73
CA LEU A 54 -8.25 -4.63 8.13
C LEU A 54 -9.69 -4.96 8.56
N ASN A 55 -9.82 -5.67 9.69
CA ASN A 55 -11.09 -6.14 10.26
C ASN A 55 -11.93 -7.04 9.33
N LYS A 56 -11.35 -7.55 8.23
CA LYS A 56 -12.03 -8.46 7.29
C LYS A 56 -11.48 -9.88 7.44
N PRO A 57 -12.34 -10.90 7.65
CA PRO A 57 -11.89 -12.29 7.72
C PRO A 57 -11.40 -12.77 6.36
N GLN A 58 -10.15 -13.23 6.31
CA GLN A 58 -9.53 -13.76 5.10
C GLN A 58 -9.25 -15.24 5.26
N LEU A 59 -9.68 -16.04 4.28
CA LEU A 59 -9.32 -17.45 4.19
C LEU A 59 -7.85 -17.58 3.78
N VAL A 60 -7.08 -18.28 4.60
CA VAL A 60 -5.66 -18.57 4.38
C VAL A 60 -5.44 -20.08 4.40
N THR A 61 -4.82 -20.62 3.35
CA THR A 61 -4.58 -22.06 3.15
C THR A 61 -3.11 -22.47 3.28
N ASN A 62 -2.20 -21.50 3.34
CA ASN A 62 -0.78 -21.76 3.58
C ASN A 62 -0.08 -20.52 4.16
N TRP A 63 1.14 -20.72 4.66
CA TRP A 63 1.96 -19.65 5.23
C TRP A 63 2.32 -18.56 4.22
N THR A 64 2.63 -18.91 2.97
CA THR A 64 2.98 -17.92 1.94
C THR A 64 1.85 -16.92 1.75
N GLN A 65 0.61 -17.39 1.62
CA GLN A 65 -0.59 -16.57 1.49
C GLN A 65 -0.83 -15.69 2.74
N PHE A 66 -0.52 -16.19 3.94
CA PHE A 66 -0.52 -15.36 5.14
C PHE A 66 0.49 -14.23 5.00
N SER A 67 1.74 -14.55 4.69
CA SER A 67 2.84 -13.58 4.64
C SER A 67 2.66 -12.50 3.57
N GLU A 68 2.06 -12.84 2.43
CA GLU A 68 1.74 -11.90 1.36
C GLU A 68 0.73 -10.84 1.81
N ARG A 69 -0.33 -11.26 2.52
CA ARG A 69 -1.45 -10.40 2.94
C ARG A 69 -1.20 -9.65 4.25
N PHE A 70 -0.58 -10.34 5.20
CA PHE A 70 -0.46 -9.89 6.60
C PHE A 70 0.97 -9.54 7.02
N GLY A 71 1.96 -9.86 6.17
CA GLY A 71 3.38 -9.65 6.44
C GLY A 71 4.02 -10.75 7.27
N GLY A 72 5.23 -10.49 7.76
CA GLY A 72 6.08 -11.49 8.40
C GLY A 72 6.09 -11.40 9.93
N PHE A 73 7.14 -11.99 10.50
CA PHE A 73 7.41 -11.88 11.93
C PHE A 73 7.92 -10.48 12.25
N VAL A 74 7.15 -9.75 13.05
CA VAL A 74 7.53 -8.42 13.52
C VAL A 74 7.36 -8.33 15.04
N PRO A 75 8.28 -7.66 15.75
CA PRO A 75 8.16 -7.45 17.19
C PRO A 75 6.83 -6.79 17.56
N GLY A 76 6.25 -7.18 18.69
CA GLY A 76 4.97 -6.64 19.16
C GLY A 76 3.72 -7.27 18.54
N THR A 77 3.87 -8.23 17.62
CA THR A 77 2.77 -9.05 17.10
C THR A 77 3.05 -10.53 17.35
N TYR A 78 2.00 -11.27 17.72
CA TYR A 78 2.06 -12.73 17.98
C TYR A 78 1.22 -13.54 16.98
N LEU A 79 0.39 -12.87 16.18
CA LEU A 79 -0.48 -13.53 15.20
C LEU A 79 0.32 -14.29 14.12
N PRO A 80 1.39 -13.73 13.54
CA PRO A 80 2.22 -14.45 12.58
C PRO A 80 2.78 -15.77 13.15
N GLN A 81 3.23 -15.77 14.40
CA GLN A 81 3.80 -16.92 15.09
C GLN A 81 2.74 -18.00 15.32
N ALA A 82 1.54 -17.62 15.75
CA ALA A 82 0.44 -18.55 15.96
C ALA A 82 -0.02 -19.22 14.66
N VAL A 83 -0.17 -18.45 13.58
CA VAL A 83 -0.58 -18.96 12.27
C VAL A 83 0.51 -19.83 11.66
N TYR A 84 1.78 -19.43 11.77
CA TYR A 84 2.91 -20.24 11.33
C TYR A 84 2.94 -21.58 12.04
N GLY A 85 2.85 -21.57 13.37
CA GLY A 85 2.78 -22.79 14.19
C GLY A 85 1.60 -23.68 13.79
N TYR A 86 0.42 -23.12 13.52
CA TYR A 86 -0.74 -23.88 13.06
C TYR A 86 -0.46 -24.65 11.77
N PHE A 87 0.10 -23.98 10.75
CA PHE A 87 0.46 -24.65 9.49
C PHE A 87 1.59 -25.68 9.69
N MET A 88 2.57 -25.39 10.54
CA MET A 88 3.63 -26.36 10.88
C MET A 88 3.11 -27.61 11.60
N ASN A 89 2.03 -27.49 12.37
CA ASN A 89 1.39 -28.61 13.06
C ASN A 89 0.38 -29.38 12.18
N GLY A 90 0.37 -29.15 10.87
CA GLY A 90 -0.52 -29.86 9.93
C GLY A 90 -1.90 -29.23 9.74
N GLY A 91 -2.11 -28.00 10.23
CA GLY A 91 -3.30 -27.21 9.91
C GLY A 91 -3.40 -26.95 8.40
N SER A 92 -4.57 -27.18 7.80
CA SER A 92 -4.75 -27.10 6.34
C SER A 92 -5.31 -25.77 5.84
N ARG A 93 -6.20 -25.15 6.61
CA ARG A 93 -6.83 -23.86 6.30
C ARG A 93 -7.27 -23.17 7.58
N CYS A 94 -7.24 -21.85 7.59
CA CYS A 94 -7.72 -21.03 8.69
C CYS A 94 -8.30 -19.71 8.17
N TYR A 95 -9.11 -19.06 8.99
CA TYR A 95 -9.46 -17.66 8.78
C TYR A 95 -8.55 -16.77 9.62
N VAL A 96 -8.15 -15.64 9.06
CA VAL A 96 -7.32 -14.65 9.74
C VAL A 96 -8.01 -13.30 9.68
N VAL A 97 -8.14 -12.65 10.84
CA VAL A 97 -8.63 -11.28 10.98
C VAL A 97 -7.52 -10.44 11.60
N SER A 98 -7.01 -9.46 10.85
CA SER A 98 -6.14 -8.44 11.41
C SER A 98 -6.97 -7.32 12.01
N VAL A 99 -6.81 -7.04 13.30
CA VAL A 99 -7.54 -6.00 14.03
C VAL A 99 -6.80 -4.66 13.99
N ARG A 100 -5.47 -4.71 13.85
CA ARG A 100 -4.60 -3.54 13.80
C ARG A 100 -3.30 -3.88 13.10
N THR A 101 -2.80 -2.92 12.33
CA THR A 101 -1.49 -2.97 11.70
C THR A 101 -0.59 -1.86 12.22
N PHE A 102 0.70 -1.91 11.85
CA PHE A 102 1.56 -0.76 12.02
C PHE A 102 1.05 0.41 11.17
N PRO A 103 1.27 1.66 11.61
CA PRO A 103 0.95 2.83 10.78
C PRO A 103 1.80 2.79 9.50
N LYS A 104 1.24 3.34 8.41
CA LYS A 104 2.00 3.53 7.18
C LYS A 104 3.14 4.49 7.44
N ALA A 105 4.33 4.20 6.90
CA ALA A 105 5.48 5.07 7.05
C ALA A 105 5.18 6.44 6.44
N GLU A 106 5.45 7.51 7.17
CA GLU A 106 5.32 8.87 6.67
C GLU A 106 6.53 9.72 7.09
N THR A 107 6.87 10.69 6.26
CA THR A 107 7.97 11.62 6.53
C THR A 107 7.64 13.00 6.00
N THR A 108 8.04 14.02 6.74
CA THR A 108 7.86 15.42 6.35
C THR A 108 9.06 15.88 5.55
N LEU A 109 8.80 16.35 4.34
CA LEU A 109 9.77 16.97 3.47
C LEU A 109 9.81 18.47 3.76
N VAL A 110 11.02 18.96 4.02
CA VAL A 110 11.27 20.37 4.28
C VAL A 110 11.66 21.09 2.99
N ASN A 111 11.26 22.36 2.89
CA ASN A 111 11.68 23.23 1.80
C ASN A 111 13.10 23.76 2.02
N GLY A 112 13.64 24.51 1.06
CA GLY A 112 14.97 25.11 1.15
C GLY A 112 15.15 26.12 2.31
N GLN A 113 14.07 26.55 2.96
CA GLN A 113 14.08 27.42 4.13
C GLN A 113 13.97 26.63 5.45
N GLY A 114 13.95 25.29 5.40
CA GLY A 114 13.81 24.43 6.56
C GLY A 114 12.38 24.31 7.11
N LYS A 115 11.37 24.87 6.42
CA LYS A 115 9.96 24.74 6.81
C LYS A 115 9.35 23.46 6.22
N PRO A 116 8.45 22.78 6.96
CA PRO A 116 7.72 21.62 6.43
C PRO A 116 6.82 22.06 5.27
N ALA A 117 6.92 21.38 4.14
CA ALA A 117 6.17 21.74 2.93
C ALA A 117 5.32 20.59 2.38
N LEU A 118 5.84 19.36 2.40
CA LEU A 118 5.13 18.18 1.89
C LEU A 118 5.19 17.05 2.92
N LEU A 119 4.11 16.29 3.02
CA LEU A 119 4.07 15.02 3.72
C LEU A 119 4.15 13.89 2.69
N ALA A 120 5.19 13.07 2.77
CA ALA A 120 5.31 11.86 1.97
C ALA A 120 4.84 10.66 2.81
N ARG A 121 3.73 10.04 2.41
CA ARG A 121 3.18 8.85 3.04
C ARG A 121 3.38 7.63 2.13
N ALA A 122 3.81 6.51 2.68
CA ALA A 122 3.90 5.26 1.94
C ALA A 122 2.50 4.74 1.58
N ARG A 123 2.33 4.24 0.36
CA ARG A 123 1.06 3.68 -0.10
C ARG A 123 0.80 2.28 0.49
N LEU A 124 1.88 1.51 0.70
CA LEU A 124 1.84 0.17 1.29
C LEU A 124 2.14 0.22 2.79
N ALA A 125 1.42 -0.59 3.56
CA ALA A 125 1.71 -0.80 4.97
C ALA A 125 2.84 -1.84 5.19
N GLY A 126 3.51 -1.74 6.33
CA GLY A 126 4.52 -2.70 6.79
C GLY A 126 5.95 -2.17 6.83
N THR A 127 6.87 -3.03 7.27
CA THR A 127 8.27 -2.68 7.54
C THR A 127 9.08 -2.40 6.28
N GLU A 128 8.66 -2.95 5.13
CA GLU A 128 9.28 -2.65 3.84
C GLU A 128 9.20 -1.16 3.49
N ALA A 129 8.12 -0.49 3.89
CA ALA A 129 7.98 0.95 3.69
C ALA A 129 8.94 1.75 4.58
N MET A 130 9.27 1.25 5.78
CA MET A 130 10.27 1.88 6.66
C MET A 130 11.69 1.81 6.12
N LYS A 131 11.97 0.90 5.18
CA LYS A 131 13.26 0.77 4.48
C LYS A 131 13.32 1.64 3.21
N MET A 132 12.30 2.44 2.93
CA MET A 132 12.28 3.36 1.81
C MET A 132 12.80 4.74 2.24
N ARG A 133 13.41 5.45 1.30
CA ARG A 133 13.68 6.88 1.42
C ARG A 133 13.19 7.62 0.18
N VAL A 134 12.86 8.88 0.38
CA VAL A 134 12.45 9.80 -0.67
C VAL A 134 13.54 10.85 -0.84
N ARG A 135 14.07 10.99 -2.05
CA ARG A 135 15.03 12.02 -2.42
C ARG A 135 14.37 12.98 -3.39
N ILE A 136 14.45 14.27 -3.09
CA ILE A 136 14.08 15.33 -4.04
C ILE A 136 15.37 15.81 -4.72
N GLN A 137 15.33 15.89 -6.04
CA GLN A 137 16.37 16.42 -6.91
C GLN A 137 15.79 17.56 -7.75
N ASP A 138 16.66 18.42 -8.29
CA ASP A 138 16.26 19.58 -9.11
C ASP A 138 15.31 20.55 -8.39
N VAL A 139 15.52 20.81 -7.09
CA VAL A 139 14.71 21.77 -6.34
C VAL A 139 15.10 23.19 -6.77
N PRO A 140 14.21 23.97 -7.40
CA PRO A 140 14.43 25.40 -7.54
C PRO A 140 14.36 26.00 -6.14
N GLN A 141 15.38 26.75 -5.72
CA GLN A 141 15.34 27.46 -4.44
C GLN A 141 14.08 28.34 -4.40
N LEU A 142 13.18 28.03 -3.47
CA LEU A 142 12.08 28.93 -3.13
C LEU A 142 12.68 30.27 -2.72
N PRO A 143 12.34 31.39 -3.38
CA PRO A 143 12.93 32.67 -3.06
C PRO A 143 12.59 33.00 -1.61
N ALA A 144 13.61 33.11 -0.77
CA ALA A 144 13.43 33.59 0.58
C ALA A 144 12.86 35.01 0.51
N LYS A 145 11.74 35.24 1.18
CA LYS A 145 11.15 36.58 1.33
C LYS A 145 12.25 37.46 1.95
N LYS A 146 12.85 38.35 1.15
CA LYS A 146 13.81 39.34 1.65
C LYS A 146 13.06 40.18 2.68
N GLU A 147 13.48 40.13 3.93
CA GLU A 147 13.14 41.18 4.90
C GLU A 147 13.78 42.48 4.43
N SER A 148 13.01 43.30 3.72
CA SER A 148 13.36 44.69 3.49
C SER A 148 13.16 45.45 4.79
N LYS A 149 14.27 45.82 5.42
CA LYS A 149 14.37 46.86 6.44
C LYS A 149 13.70 48.14 5.90
N GLY A 150 12.84 48.74 6.72
CA GLY A 150 11.72 49.56 6.30
C GLY A 150 12.03 50.88 5.60
N ASP A 151 11.01 51.36 4.89
CA ASP A 151 10.48 52.73 4.99
C ASP A 151 9.03 52.75 4.49
N LYS A 152 8.21 53.61 5.10
CA LYS A 152 6.75 53.76 4.88
C LYS A 152 6.43 54.30 3.49
N GLU A 153 5.35 53.81 2.86
CA GLU A 153 4.11 54.57 2.54
C GLU A 153 3.19 53.79 1.57
N ASP A 154 1.91 53.82 1.95
CA ASP A 154 0.65 53.76 1.20
C ASP A 154 0.44 52.87 -0.05
N GLY A 155 -0.74 52.24 -0.08
CA GLY A 155 -1.46 51.93 -1.33
C GLY A 155 -1.44 50.49 -1.85
N GLY A 156 -2.50 49.74 -1.54
CA GLY A 156 -3.06 48.70 -2.40
C GLY A 156 -2.48 47.29 -2.20
N GLU A 157 -3.26 46.43 -1.54
CA GLU A 157 -3.02 44.99 -1.43
C GLU A 157 -3.20 44.31 -2.80
N LYS A 158 -2.19 44.42 -3.67
CA LYS A 158 -2.05 43.56 -4.84
C LYS A 158 -1.53 42.22 -4.35
N ALA A 159 -2.41 41.22 -4.36
CA ALA A 159 -2.04 39.82 -4.17
C ALA A 159 -0.86 39.47 -5.08
N ALA A 160 0.29 39.14 -4.47
CA ALA A 160 1.47 38.72 -5.20
C ALA A 160 1.12 37.53 -6.10
N PRO A 161 1.53 37.52 -7.38
CA PRO A 161 1.26 36.40 -8.26
C PRO A 161 1.95 35.17 -7.67
N VAL A 162 1.16 34.15 -7.34
CA VAL A 162 1.65 32.85 -6.87
C VAL A 162 2.45 32.26 -8.03
N THR A 163 3.76 32.44 -7.99
CA THR A 163 4.65 31.98 -9.05
C THR A 163 4.66 30.46 -8.98
N PRO A 164 4.35 29.73 -10.07
CA PRO A 164 4.41 28.27 -10.06
C PRO A 164 5.80 27.83 -9.63
N LEU A 165 5.91 26.99 -8.61
CA LEU A 165 7.20 26.36 -8.30
C LEU A 165 7.64 25.59 -9.54
N ALA A 166 8.87 25.82 -9.98
CA ALA A 166 9.43 25.03 -11.07
C ALA A 166 9.42 23.53 -10.69
N PRO A 167 9.22 22.65 -11.69
CA PRO A 167 9.07 21.24 -11.46
C PRO A 167 10.31 20.65 -10.77
N PHE A 168 10.09 19.71 -9.86
CA PHE A 168 11.17 18.94 -9.23
C PHE A 168 11.14 17.48 -9.64
N THR A 169 12.25 16.78 -9.40
CA THR A 169 12.37 15.33 -9.60
C THR A 169 12.28 14.63 -8.25
N LEU A 170 11.40 13.63 -8.13
CA LEU A 170 11.22 12.82 -6.94
C LEU A 170 11.73 11.40 -7.19
N THR A 171 12.68 10.93 -6.39
CA THR A 171 13.21 9.57 -6.47
C THR A 171 12.88 8.81 -5.19
N VAL A 172 12.23 7.66 -5.33
CA VAL A 172 11.96 6.72 -4.24
C VAL A 172 12.97 5.59 -4.33
N GLU A 173 13.71 5.37 -3.25
CA GLU A 173 14.73 4.33 -3.17
C GLU A 173 14.43 3.39 -1.99
N ARG A 174 14.73 2.11 -2.15
CA ARG A 174 14.66 1.09 -1.09
C ARG A 174 16.05 0.63 -0.71
N GLN A 175 16.31 0.47 0.58
CA GLN A 175 17.54 -0.11 1.07
C GLN A 175 17.65 -1.58 0.64
N LYS A 176 18.78 -1.94 0.03
CA LYS A 176 19.14 -3.32 -0.30
C LYS A 176 19.73 -4.02 0.92
N THR A 177 19.70 -5.35 0.91
CA THR A 177 20.27 -6.19 1.98
C THR A 177 21.79 -6.05 2.12
N ASP A 178 22.47 -5.63 1.05
CA ASP A 178 23.92 -5.37 0.98
C ASP A 178 24.32 -3.96 1.47
N GLY A 179 23.36 -3.16 1.93
CA GLY A 179 23.59 -1.78 2.40
C GLY A 179 23.53 -0.71 1.31
N GLY A 180 23.34 -1.10 0.03
CA GLY A 180 23.12 -0.17 -1.08
C GLY A 180 21.68 0.36 -1.14
N TRP A 181 21.42 1.27 -2.07
CA TRP A 181 20.07 1.76 -2.38
C TRP A 181 19.66 1.31 -3.78
N LEU A 182 18.41 0.85 -3.90
CA LEU A 182 17.78 0.48 -5.15
C LEU A 182 16.72 1.53 -5.49
N GLU A 183 16.87 2.18 -6.65
CA GLU A 183 15.83 3.06 -7.18
C GLU A 183 14.59 2.25 -7.54
N LEU A 184 13.46 2.54 -6.89
CA LEU A 184 12.17 1.90 -7.15
C LEU A 184 11.37 2.69 -8.19
N GLU A 185 11.37 4.01 -8.07
CA GLU A 185 10.55 4.91 -8.88
C GLU A 185 11.19 6.29 -8.95
N SER A 186 11.17 6.90 -10.13
CA SER A 186 11.63 8.26 -10.36
C SER A 186 10.61 9.03 -11.17
N LEU A 187 10.08 10.09 -10.56
CA LEU A 187 9.03 10.94 -11.09
C LEU A 187 9.65 12.29 -11.43
N ARG A 188 9.78 12.57 -12.73
CA ARG A 188 10.28 13.85 -13.24
C ARG A 188 9.12 14.77 -13.55
N GLY A 189 9.25 16.06 -13.24
CA GLY A 189 8.22 17.03 -13.59
C GLY A 189 7.05 17.05 -12.61
N VAL A 190 7.31 16.87 -11.32
CA VAL A 190 6.27 17.01 -10.29
C VAL A 190 6.06 18.50 -10.05
N GLU A 191 4.81 18.96 -10.16
CA GLU A 191 4.43 20.37 -10.05
C GLU A 191 3.45 20.57 -8.89
N LEU A 192 3.47 21.76 -8.29
CA LEU A 192 2.54 22.16 -7.25
C LEU A 192 1.59 23.21 -7.82
N HIS A 193 0.29 22.89 -7.89
CA HIS A 193 -0.74 23.80 -8.38
C HIS A 193 -1.56 24.38 -7.22
N PRO A 194 -1.44 25.69 -6.94
CA PRO A 194 -2.32 26.34 -5.97
C PRO A 194 -3.74 26.41 -6.56
N THR A 195 -4.68 25.72 -5.93
CA THR A 195 -6.10 25.73 -6.33
C THR A 195 -6.93 26.36 -5.21
N LYS A 196 -7.77 27.34 -5.53
CA LYS A 196 -8.76 27.85 -4.56
C LYS A 196 -9.88 26.82 -4.43
N SER A 197 -9.99 26.18 -3.27
CA SER A 197 -11.11 25.31 -2.92
C SER A 197 -11.72 25.86 -1.65
N ASP A 198 -13.01 26.17 -1.68
CA ASP A 198 -13.79 26.56 -0.50
C ASP A 198 -13.25 27.78 0.26
N GLY A 199 -12.81 28.81 -0.48
CA GLY A 199 -12.26 30.05 0.10
C GLY A 199 -10.83 29.94 0.65
N ARG A 200 -10.22 28.73 0.68
CA ARG A 200 -8.82 28.50 1.06
C ARG A 200 -7.95 28.18 -0.16
N VAL A 201 -6.69 28.64 -0.14
CA VAL A 201 -5.70 28.30 -1.16
C VAL A 201 -5.14 26.93 -0.79
N VAL A 202 -5.59 25.88 -1.46
CA VAL A 202 -5.09 24.51 -1.24
C VAL A 202 -4.12 24.18 -2.37
N THR A 203 -2.89 23.84 -2.03
CA THR A 203 -1.91 23.44 -3.03
C THR A 203 -2.06 21.94 -3.32
N LYS A 204 -2.27 21.58 -4.59
CA LYS A 204 -2.35 20.19 -5.04
C LYS A 204 -1.07 19.78 -5.74
N VAL A 205 -0.67 18.53 -5.55
CA VAL A 205 0.46 17.92 -6.26
C VAL A 205 -0.03 17.40 -7.61
N ALA A 206 0.61 17.83 -8.69
CA ALA A 206 0.36 17.35 -10.05
C ALA A 206 1.54 16.53 -10.55
N TYR A 207 1.22 15.39 -11.16
CA TYR A 207 2.20 14.48 -11.73
C TYR A 207 2.19 14.59 -13.25
N LYS A 208 3.37 14.51 -13.86
CA LYS A 208 3.51 14.47 -15.31
C LYS A 208 2.67 13.33 -15.89
N ASN A 209 1.89 13.64 -16.94
CA ASN A 209 0.97 12.72 -17.61
C ASN A 209 -0.12 12.11 -16.70
N ASN A 210 -0.42 12.73 -15.55
CA ASN A 210 -1.39 12.24 -14.58
C ASN A 210 -1.11 10.80 -14.08
N VAL A 211 0.15 10.38 -14.10
CA VAL A 211 0.58 9.06 -13.60
C VAL A 211 0.82 9.17 -12.10
N LEU A 212 -0.04 8.52 -11.31
CA LEU A 212 0.10 8.48 -9.86
C LEU A 212 1.34 7.68 -9.45
N PRO A 213 2.05 8.09 -8.39
CA PRO A 213 3.16 7.30 -7.85
C PRO A 213 2.68 5.93 -7.38
N LYS A 214 3.52 4.93 -7.56
CA LYS A 214 3.21 3.56 -7.13
C LYS A 214 3.44 3.35 -5.64
N PHE A 215 4.47 3.98 -5.09
CA PHE A 215 4.97 3.65 -3.74
C PHE A 215 4.61 4.66 -2.66
N ILE A 216 4.38 5.92 -3.01
CA ILE A 216 4.14 7.00 -2.05
C ILE A 216 2.97 7.89 -2.47
N THR A 217 2.46 8.66 -1.54
CA THR A 217 1.48 9.71 -1.76
C THR A 217 2.04 10.99 -1.14
N LEU A 218 2.03 12.06 -1.93
CA LEU A 218 2.44 13.38 -1.47
C LEU A 218 1.20 14.21 -1.14
N GLU A 219 1.15 14.70 0.09
CA GLU A 219 0.14 15.63 0.59
C GLU A 219 0.84 16.96 0.90
N VAL A 220 0.22 18.10 0.57
CA VAL A 220 0.76 19.40 0.98
C VAL A 220 0.33 19.66 2.41
N LEU A 221 1.28 20.08 3.25
CA LEU A 221 0.97 20.53 4.60
C LEU A 221 0.49 21.99 4.48
N ASP A 222 -0.80 22.22 4.72
CA ASP A 222 -1.32 23.59 4.80
C ASP A 222 -0.72 24.25 6.05
N GLU A 223 -0.02 25.39 5.86
CA GLU A 223 0.42 26.23 6.97
C GLU A 223 -0.83 26.71 7.72
N THR A 224 -0.94 26.35 9.00
CA THR A 224 -1.99 26.81 9.92
C THR A 224 -1.65 28.20 10.46
#